data_AF-A0A9P7FKX3-F1
#
_entry.id   AF-A0A9P7FKX3-F1
#
_cell.length_a   1.000
_cell.length_b   1.000
_cell.length_c   1.000
_cell.angle_alpha   90.00
_cell.angle_beta   90.00
_cell.angle_gamma   90.00
#
_symmetry.space_group_name_H-M   'P 1'
#
loop_
_entity.id
_entity.type
_entity.pdbx_description
1 polymer ?
#
loop_
_entity_poly.entity_id
_entity_poly.type
_entity_poly.pdbx_seq_one_letter_code
_entity_poly.pdbx_strand_id
1 'polypeptide(L)'
;MSDTDQIAPFYGEDDDSKESARDFLNKLERMYMRSTFTEPDKIRYFELSLKDGGPASQWFQDLAATEKATWSALANAFKIRWPAKTAASKTQAEKLAELRETKITEEELGKKVKVGGIEVYTHVAWADKIERLAKALSDNSNLLVQSMRDNMAPSLKAL
;
A
#
# COMPACT_ATOMS: atom_id res chain seq x y z
N MET A 1 15.75 1.99 -28.11
CA MET A 1 16.07 1.56 -26.73
C MET A 1 15.51 2.64 -25.83
N SER A 2 14.42 2.38 -25.12
CA SER A 2 13.75 3.40 -24.30
C SER A 2 14.35 3.38 -22.90
N ASP A 3 14.80 4.56 -22.46
CA ASP A 3 15.55 4.87 -21.23
C ASP A 3 14.68 4.80 -19.96
N THR A 4 13.87 3.74 -19.81
CA THR A 4 12.79 3.69 -18.79
C THR A 4 12.99 2.65 -17.69
N ASP A 5 14.17 2.03 -17.58
CA ASP A 5 14.44 0.99 -16.57
C ASP A 5 15.35 1.46 -15.43
N GLN A 6 15.66 2.76 -15.33
CA GLN A 6 16.50 3.25 -14.23
C GLN A 6 15.67 3.39 -12.94
N ILE A 7 15.99 2.58 -11.94
CA ILE A 7 15.41 2.69 -10.60
C ILE A 7 16.02 3.93 -9.93
N ALA A 8 15.17 4.78 -9.34
CA ALA A 8 15.63 5.94 -8.59
C ALA A 8 16.55 5.50 -7.43
N PRO A 9 17.66 6.21 -7.16
CA PRO A 9 18.58 5.84 -6.09
C PRO A 9 17.88 5.83 -4.73
N PHE A 10 18.12 4.80 -3.92
CA PHE A 10 17.59 4.71 -2.56
C PHE A 10 18.52 5.38 -1.55
N TYR A 11 18.00 6.32 -0.76
CA TYR A 11 18.78 7.10 0.20
C TYR A 11 18.85 6.42 1.57
N GLY A 12 17.75 5.78 2.00
CA GLY A 12 17.67 5.06 3.28
C GLY A 12 17.52 5.95 4.51
N GLU A 13 16.97 7.15 4.36
CA GLU A 13 16.67 8.06 5.47
C GLU A 13 15.35 7.69 6.17
N ASP A 14 15.38 7.67 7.51
CA ASP A 14 14.35 7.03 8.35
C ASP A 14 13.06 7.85 8.57
N ASP A 15 13.07 9.18 8.39
CA ASP A 15 11.96 10.00 8.94
C ASP A 15 11.13 10.80 7.92
N ASP A 16 11.72 11.38 6.87
CA ASP A 16 11.00 12.33 5.98
C ASP A 16 11.03 11.95 4.49
N SER A 17 11.58 10.79 4.16
CA SER A 17 11.67 10.35 2.77
C SER A 17 10.31 9.84 2.27
N LYS A 18 9.86 10.34 1.10
CA LYS A 18 8.73 9.74 0.34
C LYS A 18 9.10 8.34 -0.22
N GLU A 19 10.24 7.80 0.17
CA GLU A 19 10.85 6.61 -0.38
C GLU A 19 10.42 5.39 0.43
N SER A 20 9.67 4.50 -0.21
CA SER A 20 9.31 3.22 0.39
C SER A 20 10.40 2.20 0.10
N ALA A 21 11.12 1.77 1.15
CA ALA A 21 12.11 0.68 1.06
C ALA A 21 11.50 -0.60 0.45
N ARG A 22 10.21 -0.87 0.73
CA ARG A 22 9.48 -2.00 0.17
C ARG A 22 9.26 -1.84 -1.34
N ASP A 23 8.89 -0.65 -1.80
CA ASP A 23 8.65 -0.39 -3.22
C ASP A 23 9.95 -0.40 -4.03
N PHE A 24 11.04 0.10 -3.45
CA PHE A 24 12.37 -0.04 -4.02
C PHE A 24 12.75 -1.51 -4.22
N LEU A 25 12.62 -2.33 -3.18
CA LEU A 25 12.92 -3.76 -3.26
C LEU A 25 12.01 -4.49 -4.27
N ASN A 26 10.71 -4.18 -4.29
CA ASN A 26 9.77 -4.76 -5.23
C ASN A 26 10.10 -4.40 -6.70
N LYS A 27 10.60 -3.19 -6.97
CA LYS A 27 11.03 -2.79 -8.31
C LYS A 27 12.22 -3.61 -8.78
N LEU A 28 13.21 -3.82 -7.91
CA LEU A 28 14.37 -4.68 -8.18
C LEU A 28 13.97 -6.13 -8.43
N GLU A 29 13.12 -6.72 -7.57
CA GLU A 29 12.64 -8.09 -7.76
C GLU A 29 11.89 -8.26 -9.10
N ARG A 30 11.01 -7.33 -9.45
CA ARG A 30 10.30 -7.35 -10.75
C ARG A 30 11.23 -7.21 -11.95
N MET A 31 12.30 -6.43 -11.82
CA MET A 31 13.33 -6.32 -12.85
C MET A 31 14.07 -7.65 -13.00
N TYR A 32 14.52 -8.23 -11.89
CA TYR A 32 15.27 -9.48 -11.92
C TYR A 32 14.48 -10.64 -12.51
N MET A 33 13.17 -10.71 -12.22
CA MET A 33 12.27 -11.71 -12.83
C MET A 33 12.19 -11.63 -14.36
N ARG A 34 12.48 -10.47 -14.95
CA ARG A 34 12.42 -10.24 -16.41
C ARG A 34 13.81 -10.23 -17.06
N SER A 35 14.86 -10.50 -16.28
CA SER A 35 16.26 -10.43 -16.69
C SER A 35 16.95 -11.79 -16.61
N THR A 36 18.14 -11.90 -17.19
CA THR A 36 19.03 -13.06 -17.05
C THR A 36 20.14 -12.82 -16.03
N PHE A 37 19.93 -11.92 -15.05
CA PHE A 37 20.94 -11.56 -14.07
C PHE A 37 21.33 -12.74 -13.18
N THR A 38 22.63 -12.98 -13.08
CA THR A 38 23.20 -13.90 -12.09
C THR A 38 23.13 -13.30 -10.69
N GLU A 39 23.36 -14.11 -9.65
CA GLU A 39 23.37 -13.59 -8.26
C GLU A 39 24.37 -12.42 -8.07
N PRO A 40 25.63 -12.50 -8.57
CA PRO A 40 26.56 -11.37 -8.54
C PRO A 40 26.02 -10.12 -9.24
N ASP A 41 25.35 -10.28 -10.40
CA ASP A 41 24.79 -9.14 -11.15
C ASP A 41 23.68 -8.45 -10.34
N LYS A 42 22.83 -9.22 -9.64
CA LYS A 42 21.77 -8.66 -8.78
C LYS A 42 22.37 -7.85 -7.63
N ILE A 43 23.37 -8.40 -6.95
CA ILE A 43 24.05 -7.74 -5.82
C ILE A 43 24.72 -6.44 -6.30
N ARG A 44 25.43 -6.49 -7.43
CA ARG A 44 26.07 -5.30 -8.00
C ARG A 44 25.05 -4.26 -8.46
N TYR A 45 23.95 -4.69 -9.07
CA TYR A 45 22.90 -3.78 -9.49
C TYR A 45 22.22 -3.11 -8.29
N PHE A 46 21.99 -3.85 -7.21
CA PHE A 46 21.49 -3.29 -5.95
C PHE A 46 22.42 -2.21 -5.41
N GLU A 47 23.72 -2.49 -5.31
CA GLU A 47 24.74 -1.52 -4.86
C GLU A 47 24.70 -0.23 -5.70
N LEU A 48 24.64 -0.36 -7.03
CA LEU A 48 24.55 0.77 -7.95
C LEU A 48 23.22 1.55 -7.83
N SER A 49 22.20 0.93 -7.26
CA SER A 49 20.89 1.54 -7.02
C SER A 49 20.81 2.26 -5.67
N LEU A 50 21.88 2.28 -4.89
CA LEU A 50 21.97 3.04 -3.65
C LEU A 50 22.54 4.44 -3.93
N LYS A 51 22.09 5.43 -3.15
CA LYS A 51 22.67 6.77 -3.24
C LYS A 51 24.10 6.77 -2.72
N ASP A 52 25.04 7.20 -3.57
CA ASP A 52 26.44 7.37 -3.18
C ASP A 52 26.60 8.33 -2.00
N GLY A 53 27.43 7.96 -1.03
CA GLY A 53 27.60 8.68 0.24
C GLY A 53 26.38 8.72 1.17
N GLY A 54 25.28 8.04 0.82
CA GLY A 54 24.06 8.00 1.63
C GLY A 54 24.05 6.89 2.70
N PRO A 55 23.14 6.97 3.69
CA PRO A 55 22.99 5.97 4.76
C PRO A 55 22.84 4.53 4.24
N ALA A 56 22.10 4.34 3.14
CA ALA A 56 21.91 3.02 2.54
C ALA A 56 23.20 2.45 1.94
N SER A 57 24.01 3.28 1.27
CA SER A 57 25.30 2.85 0.69
C SER A 57 26.30 2.48 1.78
N GLN A 58 26.38 3.28 2.85
CA GLN A 58 27.25 2.98 3.98
C GLN A 58 26.85 1.69 4.70
N TRP A 59 25.55 1.50 4.96
CA TRP A 59 25.04 0.24 5.49
C TRP A 59 25.39 -0.96 4.60
N PHE A 60 25.26 -0.82 3.28
CA PHE A 60 25.62 -1.89 2.36
C PHE A 60 27.11 -2.19 2.44
N GLN A 61 27.99 -1.20 2.55
CA GLN A 61 29.43 -1.42 2.70
C GLN A 61 29.77 -2.19 3.99
N ASP A 62 29.13 -1.82 5.10
CA ASP A 62 29.34 -2.44 6.43
C ASP A 62 28.74 -3.85 6.56
N LEU A 63 27.88 -4.26 5.63
CA LEU A 63 27.21 -5.56 5.67
C LEU A 63 28.20 -6.73 5.44
N ALA A 64 28.04 -7.82 6.20
CA ALA A 64 28.94 -8.97 6.15
C ALA A 64 28.93 -9.67 4.78
N ALA A 65 30.07 -10.24 4.37
CA ALA A 65 30.19 -10.94 3.08
C ALA A 65 29.20 -12.11 2.94
N THR A 66 28.85 -12.78 4.04
CA THR A 66 27.84 -13.86 4.07
C THR A 66 26.43 -13.35 3.76
N GLU A 67 26.11 -12.12 4.16
CA GLU A 67 24.81 -11.50 3.88
C GLU A 67 24.75 -10.91 2.45
N LYS A 68 25.91 -10.67 1.84
CA LYS A 68 26.06 -10.31 0.42
C LYS A 68 26.22 -11.51 -0.51
N ALA A 69 26.23 -12.74 0.00
CA ALA A 69 26.55 -13.91 -0.82
C ALA A 69 25.42 -14.28 -1.82
N THR A 70 24.17 -13.94 -1.48
CA THR A 70 23.00 -14.20 -2.31
C THR A 70 22.03 -13.03 -2.24
N TRP A 71 21.24 -12.85 -3.28
CA TRP A 71 20.16 -11.86 -3.30
C TRP A 71 19.17 -12.08 -2.15
N SER A 72 18.86 -13.34 -1.83
CA SER A 72 17.95 -13.68 -0.73
C SER A 72 18.46 -13.20 0.63
N ALA A 73 19.75 -13.43 0.93
CA ALA A 73 20.37 -12.97 2.17
C ALA A 73 20.39 -11.43 2.25
N LEU A 74 20.77 -10.78 1.15
CA LEU A 74 20.83 -9.32 1.07
C LEU A 74 19.44 -8.68 1.23
N ALA A 75 18.42 -9.23 0.56
CA ALA A 75 17.04 -8.75 0.67
C ALA A 75 16.47 -8.93 2.08
N ASN A 76 16.87 -9.98 2.80
CA ASN A 76 16.47 -10.19 4.18
C ASN A 76 17.15 -9.19 5.13
N ALA A 77 18.47 -9.01 4.99
CA ALA A 77 19.20 -8.00 5.76
C ALA A 77 18.64 -6.59 5.53
N PHE A 78 18.28 -6.28 4.28
CA PHE A 78 17.65 -5.01 3.91
C PHE A 78 16.29 -4.81 4.59
N LYS A 79 15.43 -5.84 4.63
CA LYS A 79 14.12 -5.78 5.32
C LYS A 79 14.26 -5.63 6.84
N ILE A 80 15.34 -6.15 7.42
CA ILE A 80 15.63 -5.99 8.85
C ILE A 80 16.06 -4.55 9.15
N ARG A 81 16.92 -3.98 8.29
CA ARG A 81 17.42 -2.61 8.46
C ARG A 81 16.34 -1.55 8.20
N TRP A 82 15.54 -1.73 7.15
CA TRP A 82 14.40 -0.88 6.82
C TRP A 82 13.10 -1.69 6.89
N PRO A 83 12.55 -1.91 8.11
CA PRO A 83 11.29 -2.60 8.26
C PRO A 83 10.20 -1.84 7.51
N ALA A 84 9.29 -2.57 6.90
CA ALA A 84 8.13 -1.96 6.27
C ALA A 84 7.36 -1.19 7.36
N LYS A 85 7.30 0.14 7.24
CA LYS A 85 6.33 0.94 7.99
C LYS A 85 4.97 0.36 7.64
N THR A 86 4.42 -0.47 8.54
CA THR A 86 3.10 -1.05 8.35
C THR A 86 2.19 0.16 8.37
N ALA A 87 1.58 0.49 7.23
CA ALA A 87 0.55 1.52 7.21
C ALA A 87 -0.38 1.20 8.37
N ALA A 88 -0.53 2.13 9.32
CA ALA A 88 -1.38 1.93 10.48
C ALA A 88 -2.71 1.43 9.95
N SER A 89 -2.99 0.15 10.16
CA SER A 89 -4.25 -0.42 9.71
C SER A 89 -5.27 0.26 10.57
N LYS A 90 -6.18 1.04 9.95
CA LYS A 90 -7.24 1.73 10.69
C LYS A 90 -7.79 0.77 11.72
N THR A 91 -7.71 1.16 12.98
CA THR A 91 -8.21 0.35 14.09
C THR A 91 -9.69 0.05 13.85
N GLN A 92 -10.22 -0.99 14.49
CA GLN A 92 -11.64 -1.30 14.36
C GLN A 92 -12.52 -0.10 14.72
N ALA A 93 -12.09 0.72 15.68
CA ALA A 93 -12.73 1.98 16.06
C ALA A 93 -12.72 3.02 14.94
N GLU A 94 -11.59 3.23 14.25
CA GLU A 94 -11.49 4.18 13.13
C GLU A 94 -12.28 3.71 11.90
N LYS A 95 -12.29 2.40 11.62
CA LYS A 95 -13.13 1.82 10.57
C LYS A 95 -14.62 1.95 10.88
N LEU A 96 -15.01 1.79 12.15
CA LEU A 96 -16.39 2.04 12.60
C LEU A 96 -16.77 3.53 12.52
N ALA A 97 -15.84 4.43 12.85
CA ALA A 97 -16.05 5.87 12.69
C ALA A 97 -16.24 6.23 11.21
N GLU A 98 -15.38 5.73 10.32
CA GLU A 98 -15.49 5.96 8.88
C GLU A 98 -16.80 5.41 8.29
N LEU A 99 -17.25 4.24 8.76
CA LEU A 99 -18.55 3.69 8.39
C LEU A 99 -19.70 4.60 8.86
N ARG A 100 -19.61 5.12 10.10
CA ARG A 100 -20.62 6.01 10.67
C ARG A 100 -20.70 7.37 9.98
N GLU A 101 -19.58 7.87 9.48
CA GLU A 101 -19.49 9.14 8.77
C GLU A 101 -19.88 9.02 7.30
N THR A 102 -19.87 7.80 6.73
CA THR A 102 -20.27 7.55 5.33
C THR A 102 -21.80 7.57 5.21
N LYS A 103 -22.40 8.76 5.24
CA LYS A 103 -23.83 9.01 5.02
C LYS A 103 -24.13 9.32 3.56
N ILE A 104 -25.35 9.01 3.13
CA ILE A 104 -25.91 9.46 1.85
C ILE A 104 -27.14 10.31 2.15
N THR A 105 -27.25 11.49 1.53
CA THR A 105 -28.42 12.36 1.71
C THR A 105 -29.44 12.16 0.58
N GLU A 106 -30.68 12.63 0.77
CA GLU A 106 -31.74 12.49 -0.25
C GLU A 106 -31.43 13.29 -1.51
N GLU A 107 -30.71 14.39 -1.39
CA GLU A 107 -30.28 15.21 -2.53
C GLU A 107 -29.18 14.55 -3.35
N GLU A 108 -28.46 13.58 -2.78
CA GLU A 108 -27.44 12.78 -3.46
C GLU A 108 -28.03 11.50 -4.06
N LEU A 109 -29.21 11.10 -3.59
CA LEU A 109 -29.96 9.96 -4.08
C LEU A 109 -30.36 10.20 -5.55
N GLY A 110 -30.02 9.24 -6.42
CA GLY A 110 -30.38 9.29 -7.85
C GLY A 110 -29.44 10.08 -8.77
N LYS A 111 -28.41 10.76 -8.22
CA LYS A 111 -27.33 11.33 -9.05
C LYS A 111 -26.42 10.22 -9.60
N LYS A 112 -25.71 10.52 -10.69
CA LYS A 112 -24.69 9.63 -11.26
C LYS A 112 -23.31 10.14 -10.86
N VAL A 113 -22.46 9.24 -10.38
CA VAL A 113 -21.07 9.49 -10.01
C VAL A 113 -20.16 8.56 -10.79
N LYS A 114 -18.97 9.04 -11.15
CA LYS A 114 -17.99 8.23 -11.88
C LYS A 114 -17.06 7.54 -10.89
N VAL A 115 -17.19 6.23 -10.73
CA VAL A 115 -16.34 5.41 -9.87
C VAL A 115 -15.54 4.45 -10.73
N GLY A 116 -14.20 4.50 -10.65
CA GLY A 116 -13.33 3.61 -11.41
C GLY A 116 -13.46 3.74 -12.94
N GLY A 117 -13.91 4.89 -13.44
CA GLY A 117 -14.13 5.12 -14.87
C GLY A 117 -15.56 4.83 -15.36
N ILE A 118 -16.43 4.23 -14.53
CA ILE A 118 -17.80 3.85 -14.87
C ILE A 118 -18.78 4.81 -14.18
N GLU A 119 -19.78 5.32 -14.92
CA GLU A 119 -20.89 6.05 -14.32
C GLU A 119 -21.84 5.09 -13.60
N VAL A 120 -21.95 5.24 -12.30
CA VAL A 120 -22.85 4.48 -11.43
C VAL A 120 -23.72 5.45 -10.64
N TYR A 121 -24.92 5.02 -10.23
CA TYR A 121 -25.74 5.86 -9.36
C TYR A 121 -25.09 6.02 -7.98
N THR A 122 -25.23 7.18 -7.36
CA THR A 122 -24.61 7.51 -6.06
C THR A 122 -24.97 6.51 -4.97
N HIS A 123 -26.20 5.99 -4.96
CA HIS A 123 -26.64 4.99 -3.99
C HIS A 123 -25.94 3.63 -4.19
N VAL A 124 -25.64 3.24 -5.43
CA VAL A 124 -24.89 2.02 -5.75
C VAL A 124 -23.43 2.18 -5.32
N ALA A 125 -22.81 3.31 -5.68
CA ALA A 125 -21.44 3.64 -5.25
C ALA A 125 -21.30 3.69 -3.72
N TRP A 126 -22.31 4.23 -3.05
CA TRP A 126 -22.37 4.29 -1.59
C TRP A 126 -22.53 2.89 -0.97
N ALA A 127 -23.44 2.06 -1.50
CA ALA A 127 -23.61 0.68 -1.04
C ALA A 127 -22.33 -0.15 -1.22
N ASP A 128 -21.66 -0.06 -2.37
CA ASP A 128 -20.38 -0.73 -2.64
C ASP A 128 -19.28 -0.29 -1.65
N LYS A 129 -19.23 1.02 -1.34
CA LYS A 129 -18.27 1.57 -0.38
C LYS A 129 -18.54 1.05 1.03
N ILE A 130 -19.79 1.03 1.46
CA ILE A 130 -20.21 0.49 2.76
C ILE A 130 -19.92 -1.00 2.85
N GLU A 131 -20.21 -1.78 1.80
CA GLU A 131 -19.95 -3.22 1.77
C GLU A 131 -18.44 -3.52 1.90
N ARG A 132 -17.58 -2.74 1.23
CA ARG A 132 -16.12 -2.86 1.38
C ARG A 132 -15.65 -2.55 2.79
N LEU A 133 -16.15 -1.47 3.38
CA LEU A 133 -15.82 -1.09 4.77
C LEU A 133 -16.31 -2.14 5.77
N ALA A 134 -17.50 -2.69 5.54
CA ALA A 134 -18.08 -3.77 6.35
C ALA A 134 -17.29 -5.07 6.23
N LYS A 135 -16.87 -5.49 5.04
CA LYS A 135 -15.98 -6.66 4.84
C LYS A 135 -14.62 -6.47 5.50
N ALA A 136 -14.12 -5.24 5.58
CA ALA A 136 -12.87 -4.90 6.25
C ALA A 136 -12.99 -4.86 7.79
N LEU A 137 -14.22 -4.93 8.31
CA LEU A 137 -14.55 -5.09 9.72
C LEU A 137 -14.89 -6.57 9.94
N SER A 138 -14.05 -7.30 10.67
CA SER A 138 -14.37 -8.65 11.14
C SER A 138 -15.48 -8.56 12.19
N ASP A 139 -16.74 -8.44 11.75
CA ASP A 139 -17.89 -8.28 12.62
C ASP A 139 -18.52 -9.63 12.97
N ASN A 140 -18.27 -10.10 14.18
CA ASN A 140 -18.97 -11.23 14.80
C ASN A 140 -20.20 -10.78 15.61
N SER A 141 -20.57 -9.49 15.63
CA SER A 141 -21.46 -8.92 16.66
C SER A 141 -22.74 -8.23 16.14
N ASN A 142 -23.06 -8.30 14.84
CA ASN A 142 -24.27 -7.69 14.24
C ASN A 142 -24.42 -6.17 14.45
N LEU A 143 -23.37 -5.47 14.91
CA LEU A 143 -23.41 -4.04 15.21
C LEU A 143 -23.40 -3.18 13.93
N LEU A 144 -22.91 -3.73 12.82
CA LEU A 144 -22.87 -3.04 11.53
C LEU A 144 -24.27 -2.78 10.95
N VAL A 145 -25.22 -3.69 11.15
CA VAL A 145 -26.56 -3.59 10.56
C VAL A 145 -27.36 -2.41 11.13
N GLN A 146 -27.30 -2.19 12.45
CA GLN A 146 -27.95 -1.05 13.09
C GLN A 146 -27.31 0.27 12.65
N SER A 147 -25.98 0.34 12.64
CA SER A 147 -25.27 1.54 12.21
C SER A 147 -25.51 1.88 10.73
N MET A 148 -25.67 0.87 9.86
CA MET A 148 -26.03 1.11 8.45
C MET A 148 -27.45 1.66 8.32
N ARG A 149 -28.42 1.09 9.06
CA ARG A 149 -29.81 1.59 9.08
C ARG A 149 -29.89 3.03 9.57
N ASP A 150 -29.03 3.42 10.52
CA ASP A 150 -28.99 4.80 11.02
C ASP A 150 -28.47 5.81 9.97
N ASN A 151 -27.60 5.38 9.05
CA ASN A 151 -26.96 6.21 8.04
C ASN A 151 -27.64 6.21 6.66
N MET A 152 -28.71 5.45 6.49
CA MET A 152 -29.55 5.50 5.29
C MET A 152 -30.38 6.79 5.23
N ALA A 153 -30.71 7.23 4.02
CA ALA A 153 -31.71 8.26 3.80
C ALA A 153 -33.10 7.82 4.34
N PRO A 154 -33.93 8.72 4.88
CA PRO A 154 -35.25 8.38 5.43
C PRO A 154 -36.13 7.56 4.49
N SER A 155 -36.13 7.92 3.21
CA SER A 155 -36.82 7.20 2.12
C SER A 155 -36.40 5.73 1.96
N LEU A 156 -35.16 5.36 2.30
CA LEU A 156 -34.68 3.97 2.31
C LEU A 156 -34.95 3.23 3.61
N LYS A 157 -35.23 3.95 4.71
CA LYS A 157 -35.59 3.33 6.01
C LYS A 157 -37.06 2.92 6.10
N ALA A 158 -37.90 3.45 5.21
CA ALA A 158 -39.34 3.25 5.20
C ALA A 158 -39.81 2.05 4.33
N LEU A 159 -38.87 1.37 3.67
CA LEU A 159 -39.07 0.10 2.94
C LEU A 159 -38.87 -1.10 3.87
#